data_AF-A0A8X6P8K8-F1
#
_entry.id   AF-A0A8X6P8K8-F1
#
_cell.length_a   1.000
_cell.length_b   1.000
_cell.length_c   1.000
_cell.angle_alpha   90.00
_cell.angle_beta   90.00
_cell.angle_gamma   90.00
#
_symmetry.space_group_name_H-M   'P 1'
#
loop_
_entity.id
_entity.type
_entity.pdbx_description
1 polymer ?
#
loop_
_entity_poly.entity_id
_entity_poly.type
_entity_poly.pdbx_seq_one_letter_code
_entity_poly.pdbx_strand_id
1 'polypeptide(L)'
;MADGVLSPETSGKILFDEGLTDRTKLDCLVTDYAQEYSKYLKVDISAEKTVLEDEVEDVLTRLDEFTSLVDMVRGDNALCLNQTLPEIHKKCAEMEKVFVQIDRLEEMVKTIKQNLDVMEEKVNEAEEQLDSSSVKKLFNTLQKPLFSKKTEQKKQLKYEPPKIFKTEDFFPVSTSSVESTNT
;
A
#
# COMPACT_ATOMS: atom_id res chain seq x y z
N MET A 1 126.28 -35.17 48.99
CA MET A 1 125.72 -34.38 50.10
C MET A 1 124.28 -34.05 49.74
N ALA A 2 123.34 -34.56 50.56
CA ALA A 2 121.93 -34.20 50.79
C ALA A 2 121.03 -33.91 49.55
N ASP A 3 120.00 -34.71 49.24
CA ASP A 3 118.72 -34.99 49.95
C ASP A 3 117.62 -33.92 49.81
N GLY A 4 116.42 -34.38 49.43
CA GLY A 4 115.11 -33.74 49.67
C GLY A 4 114.36 -33.28 48.41
N VAL A 5 113.49 -34.05 47.72
CA VAL A 5 112.16 -34.62 48.06
C VAL A 5 110.96 -33.71 47.71
N LEU A 6 110.11 -34.23 46.80
CA LEU A 6 108.65 -34.04 46.50
C LEU A 6 108.11 -32.62 46.20
N SER A 7 107.24 -32.41 45.20
CA SER A 7 106.08 -33.23 44.83
C SER A 7 105.74 -33.16 43.32
N PRO A 8 105.14 -34.23 42.75
CA PRO A 8 104.55 -34.23 41.41
C PRO A 8 103.15 -33.62 41.47
N GLU A 9 102.54 -33.38 40.31
CA GLU A 9 101.09 -33.24 40.00
C GLU A 9 100.96 -32.14 38.94
N THR A 10 100.72 -32.53 37.68
CA THR A 10 99.90 -31.85 36.65
C THR A 10 100.35 -32.35 35.27
N SER A 11 99.94 -33.56 34.87
CA SER A 11 100.08 -33.99 33.45
C SER A 11 98.97 -34.93 32.97
N GLY A 12 97.92 -35.17 33.77
CA GLY A 12 96.84 -36.11 33.41
C GLY A 12 95.51 -35.48 32.96
N LYS A 13 95.38 -34.14 32.90
CA LYS A 13 94.07 -33.49 32.70
C LYS A 13 93.74 -33.00 31.29
N ILE A 14 94.68 -33.03 30.33
CA ILE A 14 94.53 -32.27 29.08
C ILE A 14 93.98 -33.13 27.90
N LEU A 15 94.06 -34.46 27.97
CA LEU A 15 93.67 -35.33 26.82
C LEU A 15 92.22 -35.83 26.85
N PHE A 16 91.54 -35.81 28.01
CA PHE A 16 90.14 -36.26 28.14
C PHE A 16 89.11 -35.16 27.87
N ASP A 17 89.54 -33.90 27.75
CA ASP A 17 88.66 -32.73 27.65
C ASP A 17 88.22 -32.44 26.21
N GLU A 18 89.09 -32.65 25.21
CA GLU A 18 88.79 -32.34 23.80
C GLU A 18 87.71 -33.25 23.19
N GLY A 19 87.74 -34.56 23.44
CA GLY A 19 86.75 -35.51 22.90
C GLY A 19 85.37 -35.44 23.57
N LEU A 20 85.32 -34.99 24.84
CA LEU A 20 84.08 -34.73 25.56
C LEU A 20 83.44 -33.42 25.07
N THR A 21 84.28 -32.43 24.74
CA THR A 21 83.87 -31.16 24.16
C THR A 21 83.27 -31.34 22.76
N ASP A 22 83.78 -32.26 21.95
CA ASP A 22 83.29 -32.50 20.58
C ASP A 22 81.94 -33.24 20.52
N ARG A 23 81.74 -34.23 21.41
CA ARG A 23 80.42 -34.88 21.58
C ARG A 23 79.36 -33.89 22.08
N THR A 24 79.72 -33.05 23.04
CA THR A 24 78.79 -32.05 23.58
C THR A 24 78.35 -31.06 22.49
N LYS A 25 79.27 -30.63 21.61
CA LYS A 25 78.94 -29.79 20.45
C LYS A 25 78.01 -30.49 19.46
N LEU A 26 78.24 -31.77 19.19
CA LEU A 26 77.39 -32.56 18.30
C LEU A 26 75.97 -32.72 18.86
N ASP A 27 75.83 -33.00 20.16
CA ASP A 27 74.54 -33.13 20.82
C ASP A 27 73.77 -31.81 20.84
N CYS A 28 74.47 -30.68 21.05
CA CYS A 28 73.89 -29.35 20.89
C CYS A 28 73.38 -29.12 19.46
N LEU A 29 74.17 -29.47 18.44
CA LEU A 29 73.79 -29.26 17.03
C LEU A 29 72.57 -30.10 16.63
N VAL A 30 72.51 -31.37 17.07
CA VAL A 30 71.35 -32.25 16.83
C VAL A 30 70.11 -31.70 17.55
N THR A 31 70.27 -31.19 18.77
CA THR A 31 69.18 -30.60 19.54
C THR A 31 68.66 -29.32 18.87
N ASP A 32 69.56 -28.46 18.39
CA ASP A 32 69.21 -27.22 17.68
C ASP A 32 68.47 -27.54 16.38
N TYR A 33 68.97 -28.46 15.56
CA TYR A 33 68.27 -28.87 14.34
C TYR A 33 66.93 -29.54 14.65
N ALA A 34 66.86 -30.42 15.64
CA ALA A 34 65.60 -31.02 16.05
C ALA A 34 64.58 -29.96 16.53
N GLN A 35 65.03 -28.93 17.25
CA GLN A 35 64.19 -27.80 17.64
C GLN A 35 63.72 -26.99 16.42
N GLU A 36 64.60 -26.70 15.46
CA GLU A 36 64.23 -26.00 14.23
C GLU A 36 63.22 -26.80 13.41
N TYR A 37 63.43 -28.10 13.20
CA TYR A 37 62.49 -28.94 12.47
C TYR A 37 61.16 -29.12 13.22
N SER A 38 61.18 -29.15 14.55
CA SER A 38 59.95 -29.26 15.35
C SER A 38 58.99 -28.06 15.16
N LYS A 39 59.50 -26.90 14.74
CA LYS A 39 58.67 -25.72 14.45
C LYS A 39 57.73 -25.95 13.27
N TYR A 40 58.14 -26.72 12.26
CA TYR A 40 57.27 -27.06 11.13
C TYR A 40 56.14 -28.02 11.50
N LEU A 41 56.28 -28.75 12.61
CA LEU A 41 55.23 -29.64 13.13
C LEU A 41 54.27 -28.92 14.09
N LYS A 42 54.65 -27.75 14.59
CA LYS A 42 53.80 -26.90 15.43
C LYS A 42 53.05 -25.91 14.54
N VAL A 43 51.95 -26.38 13.97
CA VAL A 43 50.99 -25.50 13.29
C VAL A 43 49.94 -25.08 14.32
N ASP A 44 49.85 -23.78 14.57
CA ASP A 44 48.76 -23.17 15.33
C ASP A 44 47.77 -22.55 14.35
N ILE A 45 46.53 -23.05 14.36
CA ILE A 45 45.41 -22.61 13.49
C ILE A 45 44.34 -21.91 14.33
N SER A 46 44.64 -21.61 15.60
CA SER A 46 43.64 -21.10 16.54
C SER A 46 43.11 -19.73 16.10
N ALA A 47 43.97 -18.90 15.53
CA ALA A 47 43.59 -17.58 15.04
C ALA A 47 42.65 -17.65 13.82
N GLU A 48 42.99 -18.47 12.83
CA GLU A 48 42.17 -18.69 11.63
C GLU A 48 40.84 -19.35 11.99
N LYS A 49 40.83 -20.26 12.97
CA LYS A 49 39.62 -20.86 13.51
C LYS A 49 38.71 -19.80 14.11
N THR A 50 39.23 -18.90 14.96
CA THR A 50 38.43 -17.85 15.58
C THR A 50 37.85 -16.89 14.54
N VAL A 51 38.64 -16.48 13.54
CA VAL A 51 38.14 -15.63 12.45
C VAL A 51 36.99 -16.32 11.70
N LEU A 52 37.13 -17.61 11.39
CA LEU A 52 36.06 -18.36 10.73
C LEU A 52 34.81 -18.48 11.62
N GLU A 53 34.98 -18.71 12.92
CA GLU A 53 33.87 -18.78 13.89
C GLU A 53 33.11 -17.43 13.94
N ASP A 54 33.84 -16.31 13.98
CA ASP A 54 33.26 -14.97 13.98
C ASP A 54 32.51 -14.66 12.66
N GLU A 55 33.07 -15.05 11.51
CA GLU A 55 32.40 -14.88 10.21
C GLU A 55 31.13 -15.73 10.08
N VAL A 56 31.14 -16.95 10.61
CA VAL A 56 29.96 -17.82 10.63
C VAL A 56 28.85 -17.19 11.48
N GLU A 57 29.20 -16.65 12.65
CA GLU A 57 28.22 -16.00 13.54
C GLU A 57 27.60 -14.74 12.89
N ASP A 58 28.40 -13.93 12.18
CA ASP A 58 27.88 -12.78 11.41
C ASP A 58 26.88 -13.23 10.33
N VAL A 59 27.22 -14.29 9.59
CA VAL A 59 26.33 -14.81 8.54
C VAL A 59 25.05 -15.40 9.12
N LEU A 60 25.13 -16.10 10.26
CA LEU A 60 23.95 -16.63 10.96
C LEU A 60 23.04 -15.49 11.45
N THR A 61 23.63 -14.45 12.06
CA THR A 61 22.88 -13.27 12.50
C THR A 61 22.14 -12.61 11.33
N ARG A 62 22.84 -12.40 10.20
CA ARG A 62 22.25 -11.80 9.00
C ARG A 62 21.18 -12.68 8.36
N LEU A 63 21.28 -14.01 8.48
CA LEU A 63 20.26 -14.94 7.98
C LEU A 63 18.98 -14.85 8.82
N ASP A 64 19.10 -14.71 10.14
CA ASP A 64 17.96 -14.53 11.05
C ASP A 64 17.25 -13.19 10.80
N GLU A 65 18.02 -12.12 10.59
CA GLU A 65 17.47 -10.82 10.17
C GLU A 65 16.74 -10.92 8.83
N PHE A 66 17.35 -11.57 7.84
CA PHE A 66 16.72 -11.77 6.53
C PHE A 66 15.41 -12.55 6.64
N THR A 67 15.40 -13.61 7.45
CA THR A 67 14.18 -14.40 7.70
C THR A 67 13.08 -13.54 8.32
N SER A 68 13.44 -12.70 9.29
CA SER A 68 12.51 -11.76 9.93
C SER A 68 11.91 -10.76 8.92
N LEU A 69 12.73 -10.23 8.01
CA LEU A 69 12.26 -9.34 6.94
C LEU A 69 11.33 -10.06 5.97
N VAL A 70 11.63 -11.30 5.60
CA VAL A 70 10.76 -12.09 4.71
C VAL A 70 9.40 -12.34 5.36
N ASP A 71 9.37 -12.64 6.66
CA ASP A 71 8.12 -12.88 7.38
C ASP A 71 7.28 -11.60 7.52
N MET A 72 7.93 -10.44 7.69
CA MET A 72 7.26 -9.14 7.64
C MET A 72 6.62 -8.89 6.27
N VAL A 73 7.35 -9.10 5.18
CA VAL A 73 6.83 -8.94 3.80
C VAL A 73 5.67 -9.91 3.53
N ARG A 74 5.75 -11.15 4.02
CA ARG A 74 4.64 -12.11 3.92
C ARG A 74 3.42 -11.63 4.70
N GLY A 75 3.62 -11.09 5.90
CA GLY A 75 2.57 -10.50 6.72
C GLY A 75 1.88 -9.32 6.02
N ASP A 76 2.67 -8.40 5.48
CA ASP A 76 2.15 -7.23 4.75
C ASP A 76 1.38 -7.63 3.50
N ASN A 77 1.88 -8.61 2.74
CA ASN A 77 1.18 -9.15 1.58
C ASN A 77 -0.15 -9.81 1.99
N ALA A 78 -0.15 -10.58 3.08
CA ALA A 78 -1.37 -11.20 3.59
C ALA A 78 -2.40 -10.15 4.03
N LEU A 79 -1.97 -9.09 4.72
CA LEU A 79 -2.84 -7.97 5.09
C LEU A 79 -3.41 -7.27 3.85
N CYS A 80 -2.54 -6.91 2.91
CA CYS A 80 -2.94 -6.19 1.71
C CYS A 80 -3.93 -6.99 0.85
N LEU A 81 -3.61 -8.26 0.57
CA LEU A 81 -4.41 -9.10 -0.32
C LEU A 81 -5.72 -9.57 0.32
N ASN A 82 -5.71 -9.91 1.60
CA ASN A 82 -6.88 -10.51 2.25
C ASN A 82 -7.79 -9.49 2.93
N GLN A 83 -7.28 -8.29 3.25
CA GLN A 83 -8.05 -7.27 3.94
C GLN A 83 -8.14 -5.98 3.14
N THR A 84 -7.00 -5.31 2.89
CA THR A 84 -7.00 -3.95 2.35
C THR A 84 -7.62 -3.86 0.96
N LEU A 85 -7.21 -4.72 0.02
CA LEU A 85 -7.75 -4.72 -1.34
C LEU A 85 -9.24 -5.08 -1.39
N PRO A 86 -9.73 -6.13 -0.72
CA PRO A 86 -11.16 -6.41 -0.63
C PRO A 86 -11.98 -5.26 -0.04
N GLU A 87 -11.47 -4.60 1.01
CA GLU A 87 -12.14 -3.44 1.62
C GLU A 87 -12.21 -2.26 0.64
N ILE A 88 -11.12 -1.95 -0.07
CA ILE A 88 -11.10 -0.93 -1.12
C ILE A 88 -12.11 -1.27 -2.21
N HIS A 89 -12.12 -2.52 -2.70
CA HIS A 89 -13.06 -2.95 -3.74
C HIS A 89 -14.52 -2.80 -3.29
N LYS A 90 -14.83 -3.21 -2.05
CA LYS A 90 -16.16 -3.01 -1.46
C LYS A 90 -16.53 -1.53 -1.41
N LYS A 91 -15.60 -0.66 -1.01
CA LYS A 91 -15.83 0.79 -0.97
C LYS A 91 -16.02 1.39 -2.35
N CYS A 92 -15.30 0.94 -3.37
CA CYS A 92 -15.53 1.33 -4.75
C CYS A 92 -16.95 0.95 -5.21
N ALA A 93 -17.40 -0.27 -4.92
CA ALA A 93 -18.76 -0.71 -5.27
C ALA A 93 -19.85 0.07 -4.50
N GLU A 94 -19.61 0.46 -3.25
CA GLU A 94 -20.48 1.37 -2.51
C GLU A 94 -20.54 2.76 -3.17
N MET A 95 -19.40 3.27 -3.64
CA MET A 95 -19.30 4.56 -4.32
C MET A 95 -20.01 4.57 -5.68
N GLU A 96 -19.96 3.48 -6.45
CA GLU A 96 -20.73 3.35 -7.70
C GLU A 96 -22.23 3.54 -7.49
N LYS A 97 -22.79 3.05 -6.37
CA LYS A 97 -24.20 3.26 -6.03
C LYS A 97 -24.53 4.73 -5.82
N VAL A 98 -23.60 5.49 -5.24
CA VAL A 98 -23.75 6.93 -5.05
C VAL A 98 -23.74 7.65 -6.40
N PHE A 99 -22.84 7.28 -7.32
CA PHE A 99 -22.84 7.85 -8.67
C PHE A 99 -24.16 7.60 -9.40
N VAL A 100 -24.71 6.39 -9.32
CA VAL A 100 -26.04 6.10 -9.90
C VAL A 100 -27.14 6.95 -9.28
N GLN A 101 -27.08 7.26 -7.98
CA GLN A 101 -28.02 8.18 -7.33
C GLN A 101 -27.86 9.62 -7.83
N ILE A 102 -26.63 10.05 -8.07
CA ILE A 102 -26.33 11.38 -8.64
C ILE A 102 -26.88 11.47 -10.07
N ASP A 103 -26.67 10.47 -10.91
CA ASP A 103 -27.17 10.45 -12.29
C ASP A 103 -28.70 10.53 -12.33
N ARG A 104 -29.38 9.78 -11.46
CA ARG A 104 -30.85 9.82 -11.32
C ARG A 104 -31.34 11.18 -10.84
N LEU A 105 -30.61 11.81 -9.92
CA LEU A 105 -30.92 13.15 -9.46
C LEU A 105 -30.80 14.17 -10.61
N GLU A 106 -29.75 14.06 -11.42
CA GLU A 106 -29.55 14.93 -12.59
C GLU A 106 -30.69 14.78 -13.61
N GLU A 107 -31.11 13.55 -13.90
CA GLU A 107 -32.23 13.28 -14.81
C GLU A 107 -33.56 13.85 -14.27
N MET A 108 -33.79 13.73 -12.96
CA MET A 108 -34.96 14.32 -12.31
C MET A 108 -34.95 15.84 -12.44
N VAL A 109 -33.82 16.50 -12.16
CA VAL A 109 -33.67 17.95 -12.29
C VAL A 109 -33.89 18.41 -13.74
N LYS A 110 -33.38 17.66 -14.72
CA LYS A 110 -33.60 17.93 -16.14
C LYS A 110 -35.09 17.84 -16.50
N THR A 111 -35.80 16.84 -15.98
CA THR A 111 -37.23 16.67 -16.19
C THR A 111 -38.04 17.80 -15.55
N ILE A 112 -37.69 18.20 -14.32
CA ILE A 112 -38.29 19.35 -13.64
C ILE A 112 -38.14 20.60 -14.49
N LYS A 113 -36.93 20.88 -14.99
CA LYS A 113 -36.65 22.02 -15.83
C LYS A 113 -37.54 22.03 -17.08
N GLN A 114 -37.61 20.92 -17.81
CA GLN A 114 -38.46 20.80 -19.00
C GLN A 114 -39.95 21.06 -18.69
N ASN A 115 -40.44 20.54 -17.56
CA ASN A 115 -41.83 20.78 -17.16
C ASN A 115 -42.09 22.25 -16.80
N LEU A 116 -41.12 22.93 -16.17
CA LEU A 116 -41.20 24.36 -15.88
C LEU A 116 -41.17 25.20 -17.16
N ASP A 117 -40.30 24.87 -18.11
CA ASP A 117 -40.21 25.56 -19.41
C ASP A 117 -41.56 25.48 -20.17
N VAL A 118 -42.18 24.29 -20.20
CA VAL A 118 -43.51 24.09 -20.82
C VAL A 118 -44.58 24.88 -20.06
N MET A 119 -44.54 24.89 -18.73
CA MET A 119 -45.50 25.65 -17.92
C MET A 119 -45.37 27.15 -18.16
N GLU A 120 -44.15 27.68 -18.24
CA GLU A 120 -43.86 29.09 -18.56
C GLU A 120 -44.39 29.46 -19.95
N GLU A 121 -44.17 28.61 -20.97
CA GLU A 121 -44.72 28.81 -22.31
C GLU A 121 -46.26 28.88 -22.28
N LYS A 122 -46.92 27.97 -21.55
CA LYS A 122 -48.39 27.94 -21.43
C LYS A 122 -48.94 29.16 -20.68
N VAL A 123 -48.22 29.67 -19.68
CA VAL A 123 -48.58 30.91 -18.98
C VAL A 123 -48.45 32.09 -19.94
N ASN A 124 -47.34 32.22 -20.66
CA ASN A 124 -47.13 33.27 -21.65
C ASN A 124 -48.22 33.26 -22.75
N GLU A 125 -48.57 32.08 -23.29
CA GLU A 125 -49.67 31.92 -24.25
C GLU A 125 -51.02 32.42 -23.68
N ALA A 126 -51.31 32.09 -22.41
CA ALA A 126 -52.55 32.48 -21.75
C ALA A 126 -52.61 34.00 -21.50
N GLU A 127 -51.50 34.60 -21.08
CA GLU A 127 -51.36 36.06 -20.87
C GLU A 127 -51.54 36.83 -22.18
N GLU A 128 -50.86 36.43 -23.26
CA GLU A 128 -50.99 37.09 -24.58
C GLU A 128 -52.43 37.03 -25.11
N GLN A 129 -53.12 35.90 -24.92
CA GLN A 129 -54.51 35.74 -25.34
C GLN A 129 -55.50 36.52 -24.46
N LEU A 130 -55.23 36.66 -23.16
CA LEU A 130 -56.02 37.49 -22.25
C LEU A 130 -55.89 38.97 -22.60
N ASP A 131 -54.67 39.45 -22.84
CA ASP A 131 -54.39 40.83 -23.23
C ASP A 131 -55.05 41.15 -24.59
N SER A 132 -54.87 40.27 -25.58
CA SER A 132 -55.50 40.35 -26.90
C SER A 132 -57.04 40.34 -26.84
N SER A 133 -57.65 39.51 -25.98
CA SER A 133 -59.11 39.41 -25.92
C SER A 133 -59.75 40.59 -25.17
N SER A 134 -59.08 41.16 -24.17
CA SER A 134 -59.64 42.23 -23.34
C SER A 134 -59.70 43.54 -24.11
N VAL A 135 -58.63 43.90 -24.83
CA VAL A 135 -58.62 45.10 -25.70
C VAL A 135 -59.54 44.98 -26.91
N LYS A 136 -59.63 43.80 -27.53
CA LYS A 136 -60.54 43.57 -28.69
C LYS A 136 -62.02 43.54 -28.28
N LYS A 137 -62.37 43.03 -27.09
CA LYS A 137 -63.75 43.05 -26.58
C LYS A 137 -64.23 44.46 -26.26
N LEU A 138 -63.36 45.32 -25.73
CA LEU A 138 -63.69 46.73 -25.48
C LEU A 138 -63.93 47.50 -26.78
N PHE A 139 -63.10 47.28 -27.81
CA PHE A 139 -63.27 47.95 -29.12
C PHE A 139 -64.51 47.45 -29.90
N ASN A 140 -64.82 46.16 -29.85
CA ASN A 140 -65.99 45.59 -30.55
C ASN A 140 -67.33 45.91 -29.86
N THR A 141 -67.32 46.24 -28.56
CA THR A 141 -68.54 46.65 -27.82
C THR A 141 -68.99 48.06 -28.21
N LEU A 142 -68.08 48.92 -28.69
CA LEU A 142 -68.43 50.28 -29.11
C LEU A 142 -68.93 50.38 -30.56
N GLN A 143 -68.86 49.30 -31.36
CA GLN A 143 -68.99 49.40 -32.82
C GLN A 143 -70.11 48.59 -33.50
N LYS A 144 -71.10 48.00 -32.82
CA LYS A 144 -72.26 47.42 -33.57
C LYS A 144 -73.64 47.64 -32.94
N PRO A 145 -74.65 48.04 -33.74
CA PRO A 145 -76.05 48.11 -33.36
C PRO A 145 -76.72 46.72 -33.40
N LEU A 146 -77.94 46.68 -32.85
CA LEU A 146 -78.78 45.49 -32.65
C LEU A 146 -79.04 44.66 -33.94
N PHE A 147 -79.20 43.36 -33.71
CA PHE A 147 -79.69 42.29 -34.61
C PHE A 147 -78.66 41.55 -35.49
N SER A 148 -78.21 40.39 -35.01
CA SER A 148 -77.97 39.19 -35.82
C SER A 148 -77.74 37.97 -34.92
N LYS A 149 -78.60 36.95 -35.05
CA LYS A 149 -78.36 35.61 -34.49
C LYS A 149 -77.32 34.91 -35.35
N LYS A 150 -76.07 34.87 -34.90
CA LYS A 150 -75.10 33.88 -35.36
C LYS A 150 -74.38 33.30 -34.16
N THR A 151 -74.59 32.01 -33.94
CA THR A 151 -73.96 31.24 -32.87
C THR A 151 -72.47 31.11 -33.21
N GLU A 152 -71.67 32.07 -32.79
CA GLU A 152 -70.22 31.91 -32.76
C GLU A 152 -69.89 30.84 -31.72
N GLN A 153 -69.35 29.73 -32.19
CA GLN A 153 -68.76 28.72 -31.33
C GLN A 153 -67.62 29.39 -30.56
N LYS A 154 -67.91 29.76 -29.30
CA LYS A 154 -66.88 30.10 -28.32
C LYS A 154 -65.89 28.94 -28.32
N LYS A 155 -64.65 29.16 -28.76
CA LYS A 155 -63.54 28.26 -28.42
C LYS A 155 -63.49 28.22 -26.90
N GLN A 156 -64.13 27.21 -26.30
CA GLN A 156 -64.02 26.98 -24.88
C GLN A 156 -62.56 26.65 -24.61
N LEU A 157 -61.94 27.46 -23.75
CA LEU A 157 -60.60 27.20 -23.23
C LEU A 157 -60.66 25.86 -22.51
N LYS A 158 -60.15 24.81 -23.16
CA LYS A 158 -60.00 23.51 -22.55
C LYS A 158 -58.64 23.51 -21.87
N TYR A 159 -58.64 23.78 -20.57
CA TYR A 159 -57.47 23.57 -19.74
C TYR A 159 -57.10 22.09 -19.78
N GLU A 160 -55.86 21.81 -20.18
CA GLU A 160 -55.27 20.48 -20.05
C GLU A 160 -54.24 20.53 -18.93
N PRO A 161 -54.45 19.79 -17.83
CA PRO A 161 -53.53 19.81 -16.70
C PRO A 161 -52.14 19.30 -17.13
N PRO A 162 -51.05 19.95 -16.68
CA PRO A 162 -49.70 19.49 -16.97
C PRO A 162 -49.46 18.08 -16.45
N LYS A 163 -48.64 17.31 -17.17
CA LYS A 163 -48.22 15.99 -16.71
C LYS A 163 -47.28 16.14 -15.52
N ILE A 164 -47.76 15.80 -14.33
CA ILE A 164 -46.97 15.84 -13.09
C ILE A 164 -46.02 14.64 -13.08
N PHE A 165 -44.72 14.90 -13.04
CA PHE A 165 -43.73 13.84 -12.86
C PHE A 165 -43.72 13.36 -11.41
N LYS A 166 -43.35 12.11 -11.19
CA LYS A 166 -43.32 11.49 -9.88
C LYS A 166 -41.87 11.24 -9.46
N THR A 167 -41.53 11.61 -8.23
CA THR A 167 -40.18 11.39 -7.69
C THR A 167 -39.87 9.89 -7.57
N GLU A 168 -40.91 9.07 -7.38
CA GLU A 168 -40.82 7.62 -7.32
C GLU A 168 -40.30 6.99 -8.63
N ASP A 169 -40.45 7.69 -9.77
CA ASP A 169 -39.95 7.23 -11.07
C ASP A 169 -38.40 7.29 -11.13
N PHE A 170 -37.77 8.18 -10.34
CA PHE A 170 -36.31 8.36 -10.29
C PHE A 170 -35.67 7.67 -9.07
N PHE A 171 -36.39 7.61 -7.95
CA PHE A 171 -35.96 6.96 -6.72
C PHE A 171 -36.97 5.90 -6.30
N PRO A 172 -36.99 4.72 -6.95
CA PRO A 172 -37.85 3.63 -6.53
C PRO A 172 -37.47 3.22 -5.10
N VAL A 173 -38.46 3.18 -4.20
CA VAL A 173 -38.27 2.75 -2.81
C VAL A 173 -37.73 1.33 -2.85
N SER A 174 -36.44 1.17 -2.54
CA SER A 174 -35.86 -0.15 -2.34
C SER A 174 -36.51 -0.74 -1.09
N THR A 175 -37.46 -1.67 -1.27
CA THR A 175 -37.96 -2.54 -0.20
C THR A 175 -36.85 -3.52 0.19
N SER A 176 -35.80 -3.03 0.85
CA SER A 176 -34.94 -3.87 1.66
C SER A 176 -35.64 -4.03 3.01
N SER A 177 -36.59 -4.96 3.06
CA SER A 177 -37.18 -5.43 4.30
C SER A 177 -36.05 -5.83 5.24
N VAL A 178 -36.08 -5.22 6.42
CA VAL A 178 -35.31 -5.57 7.60
C VAL A 178 -35.63 -7.03 7.94
N GLU A 179 -34.76 -7.96 7.57
CA GLU A 179 -34.76 -9.31 8.15
C GLU A 179 -33.68 -9.36 9.22
N SER A 180 -33.97 -8.70 10.34
CA SER A 180 -33.39 -9.06 11.63
C SER A 180 -33.97 -10.41 12.03
N THR A 181 -33.21 -11.49 11.84
CA THR A 181 -33.44 -12.72 12.60
C THR A 181 -32.24 -12.97 13.51
N ASN A 182 -32.50 -12.80 14.80
CA ASN A 182 -31.71 -13.36 15.89
C ASN A 182 -31.34 -14.82 15.57
N THR A 183 -30.07 -15.18 15.68
CA THR A 183 -29.52 -16.19 16.62
C THR A 183 -28.01 -16.11 16.59
#